data_AF-A0A8T1H1Q2-F1
#
_entry.id   AF-A0A8T1H1Q2-F1
#
_cell.length_a   1.000
_cell.length_b   1.000
_cell.length_c   1.000
_cell.angle_alpha   90.00
_cell.angle_beta   90.00
_cell.angle_gamma   90.00
#
_symmetry.space_group_name_H-M   'P 1'
#
loop_
_entity.id
_entity.type
_entity.pdbx_description
1 polymer ?
#
loop_
_entity_poly.entity_id
_entity_poly.type
_entity_poly.pdbx_seq_one_letter_code
_entity_poly.pdbx_strand_id
1 'polypeptide(L)' 'MQSSDWIRQFNPRQTRQATWGDLRDVLAYPVSSLSTTQVAEDTVSLLRAMGMDVRNYPSTLTHRE' A
#
# COMPACT_ATOMS: atom_id res chain seq x y z
N MET A 1 6.77 -15.32 -8.37
CA MET A 1 6.73 -14.57 -7.09
C MET A 1 5.33 -14.72 -6.51
N GLN A 2 5.15 -15.38 -5.37
CA GLN A 2 3.84 -15.43 -4.72
C GLN A 2 3.51 -14.01 -4.25
N SER A 3 2.42 -13.43 -4.77
CA SER A 3 1.92 -12.15 -4.27
C SER A 3 1.47 -12.35 -2.83
N SER A 4 1.98 -11.53 -1.92
CA SER A 4 1.54 -11.51 -0.53
C SER A 4 0.01 -11.39 -0.45
N ASP A 5 -0.63 -12.23 0.36
CA ASP A 5 -2.08 -12.18 0.56
C ASP A 5 -2.52 -10.84 1.17
N TRP A 6 -1.62 -10.12 1.85
CA TRP A 6 -1.83 -8.74 2.27
C TRP A 6 -1.98 -7.79 1.08
N ILE A 7 -1.01 -7.79 0.15
CA ILE A 7 -1.02 -6.92 -1.03
C ILE A 7 -2.24 -7.21 -1.92
N ARG A 8 -2.70 -8.46 -1.98
CA ARG A 8 -3.90 -8.84 -2.75
C ARG A 8 -5.19 -8.19 -2.24
N GLN A 9 -5.30 -7.90 -0.94
CA GLN A 9 -6.49 -7.26 -0.37
C GLN A 9 -6.72 -5.85 -0.93
N PHE A 10 -5.67 -5.16 -1.37
CA PHE A 10 -5.75 -3.83 -1.98
C PHE A 10 -6.25 -3.84 -3.42
N ASN A 11 -6.30 -5.03 -4.04
CA ASN A 11 -6.59 -5.23 -5.46
C ASN A 11 -5.83 -4.22 -6.36
N PRO A 12 -4.49 -4.14 -6.23
CA PRO A 12 -3.73 -3.06 -6.85
C PRO A 12 -3.65 -3.26 -8.35
N ARG A 13 -3.96 -2.22 -9.13
CA ARG A 13 -3.90 -2.27 -10.59
C ARG A 13 -2.85 -1.30 -11.11
N GLN A 14 -1.91 -1.81 -11.88
CA GLN A 14 -0.88 -0.97 -12.48
C GLN A 14 -1.51 -0.03 -13.51
N THR A 15 -1.30 1.28 -13.30
CA THR A 15 -1.88 2.33 -14.14
C THR A 15 -0.79 3.11 -14.87
N ARG A 16 0.38 3.26 -14.24
CA ARG A 16 1.58 3.83 -14.85
C ARG A 16 2.84 3.13 -14.35
N GLN A 17 3.97 3.37 -15.02
CA GLN A 17 5.27 2.93 -14.53
C GLN A 17 5.67 3.77 -13.30
N ALA A 18 6.24 3.10 -12.29
CA ALA A 18 6.76 3.78 -11.11
C ALA A 18 7.88 4.74 -11.51
N THR A 19 7.84 5.97 -10.99
CA THR A 19 8.88 6.97 -11.23
C THR A 19 9.66 7.20 -9.94
N TRP A 20 10.98 7.34 -10.05
CA TRP A 20 11.83 7.57 -8.88
C TRP A 20 11.45 8.82 -8.08
N GLY A 21 10.98 9.87 -8.78
CA GLY A 21 10.49 11.10 -8.15
C GLY A 21 9.36 10.87 -7.15
N ASP A 22 8.39 10.00 -7.48
CA ASP A 22 7.27 9.69 -6.58
C ASP A 22 7.68 8.71 -5.47
N LEU A 23 8.53 7.73 -5.81
CA LEU A 23 8.99 6.69 -4.90
C LEU A 23 9.91 7.23 -3.79
N ARG A 24 10.81 8.16 -4.12
CA ARG A 24 11.79 8.68 -3.17
C ARG A 24 11.11 9.34 -1.96
N ASP A 25 9.98 10.01 -2.18
CA ASP A 25 9.32 10.79 -1.14
C ASP A 25 8.64 9.87 -0.11
N VAL A 26 8.10 8.73 -0.58
CA VAL A 26 7.54 7.68 0.29
C VAL A 26 8.64 6.92 1.03
N LEU A 27 9.80 6.70 0.38
CA LEU A 27 10.93 5.97 0.98
C LEU A 27 11.86 6.86 1.82
N ALA A 28 11.69 8.18 1.81
CA ALA A 28 12.52 9.12 2.56
C ALA A 28 12.39 8.96 4.08
N TYR A 29 11.28 8.38 4.54
CA TYR A 29 11.00 8.17 5.95
C TYR A 29 10.89 6.69 6.27
N PRO A 30 11.42 6.24 7.42
CA PRO A 30 11.17 4.88 7.88
C PRO A 30 9.68 4.68 8.15
N VAL A 31 9.19 3.48 7.83
CA VAL A 31 7.83 3.08 8.20
C VAL A 31 7.75 3.09 9.73
N SER A 32 7.02 4.06 10.27
CA SER A 32 6.82 4.27 11.71
C SER A 32 5.41 3.91 12.16
N SER A 33 4.70 3.13 11.34
CA SER A 33 3.36 2.63 11.62
C SER A 33 3.31 1.86 12.94
N LEU A 34 2.43 2.30 13.84
CA LEU A 34 2.17 1.69 15.15
C LEU A 34 0.88 0.85 15.18
N SER A 35 0.14 0.84 14.07
CA SER A 35 -1.13 0.12 13.93
C SER A 35 -1.28 -0.47 12.53
N THR A 36 -2.09 -1.54 12.41
CA THR A 36 -2.41 -2.16 11.12
C THR A 36 -3.08 -1.18 10.15
N THR A 37 -3.84 -0.20 10.66
CA THR A 37 -4.44 0.87 9.86
C THR A 37 -3.38 1.77 9.26
N GLN A 38 -2.41 2.23 10.06
CA GLN A 38 -1.29 3.04 9.54
C GLN A 38 -0.47 2.24 8.52
N VAL A 39 -0.23 0.94 8.76
CA VAL A 39 0.44 0.08 7.77
C VAL A 39 -0.35 0.02 6.46
N ALA A 40 -1.68 -0.01 6.52
CA ALA A 40 -2.52 0.02 5.33
C ALA A 40 -2.43 1.37 4.59
N GLU A 41 -2.44 2.50 5.29
CA GLU A 41 -2.25 3.84 4.72
C GLU A 41 -0.87 4.01 4.06
N ASP A 42 0.19 3.57 4.74
CA ASP A 42 1.56 3.57 4.22
C ASP A 42 1.66 2.70 2.96
N THR A 43 1.02 1.53 2.99
CA THR A 43 0.95 0.62 1.84
C THR A 43 0.21 1.27 0.65
N VAL A 44 -0.90 1.97 0.88
CA VAL A 44 -1.62 2.70 -0.18
C VAL A 44 -0.75 3.81 -0.77
N SER A 45 -0.06 4.58 0.07
CA SER A 45 0.85 5.64 -0.38
C SER A 45 1.97 5.09 -1.26
N LEU A 46 2.57 3.96 -0.86
CA LEU A 46 3.58 3.26 -1.66
C LEU A 46 3.03 2.75 -2.99
N LEU A 47 1.85 2.11 -3.00
CA LEU A 47 1.22 1.61 -4.23
C LEU A 47 0.95 2.75 -5.21
N ARG A 48 0.46 3.90 -4.73
CA ARG A 48 0.24 5.10 -5.55
C ARG A 48 1.55 5.66 -6.13
N ALA A 49 2.60 5.74 -5.32
CA ALA A 49 3.93 6.16 -5.78
C ALA A 49 4.52 5.20 -6.84
N MET A 50 4.21 3.90 -6.72
CA MET A 50 4.55 2.92 -7.75
C MET A 50 3.69 3.02 -9.02
N GLY A 51 2.75 3.97 -9.10
CA GLY A 51 1.86 4.12 -10.24
C GLY A 51 0.73 3.08 -10.28
N MET A 52 0.40 2.50 -9.13
CA MET A 52 -0.69 1.54 -8.97
C MET A 52 -1.91 2.22 -8.35
N ASP A 53 -3.08 1.88 -8.86
CA ASP A 53 -4.37 2.28 -8.30
C ASP A 53 -4.81 1.24 -7.26
N VAL A 54 -5.32 1.71 -6.12
CA VAL A 54 -5.82 0.87 -5.02
C VAL A 54 -7.34 0.84 -5.10
N ARG A 55 -7.90 -0.34 -5.39
CA ARG A 55 -9.33 -0.49 -5.67
C ARG A 55 -10.13 -0.92 -4.45
N ASN A 56 -9.46 -1.61 -3.54
CA ASN A 56 -10.02 -2.08 -2.29
C ASN A 56 -9.14 -1.58 -1.16
N TYR A 57 -9.75 -1.25 -0.03
CA TYR A 57 -9.00 -0.99 1.19
C TYR A 57 -9.19 -2.21 2.11
N PRO A 58 -8.12 -2.81 2.67
CA PRO A 58 -8.27 -3.98 3.52
C PRO A 58 -9.16 -3.65 4.72
N SER A 59 -10.28 -4.33 4.81
CA SER A 59 -11.35 -4.08 5.77
C SER A 59 -11.05 -4.61 7.17
N THR A 60 -9.79 -4.63 7.63
CA THR A 60 -9.45 -5.09 8.99
C THR A 60 -10.02 -4.20 10.11
N LEU A 61 -10.85 -3.19 9.78
CA LEU A 61 -11.83 -2.61 10.71
C LEU A 61 -12.91 -3.61 11.18
N THR A 62 -13.03 -4.79 10.59
CA THR A 62 -13.90 -5.86 11.11
C THR A 62 -13.05 -6.91 11.81
N HIS A 63 -12.56 -6.57 12.99
CA HIS A 63 -12.23 -7.59 13.99
C HIS A 63 -13.55 -8.32 14.27
N ARG A 64 -13.73 -9.53 13.72
CA ARG A 64 -14.72 -10.46 14.28
C ARG A 64 -13.97 -11.30 15.29
N GLU A 65 -14.41 -11.14 16.53
CA GLU A 65 -14.05 -11.84 17.76
C GLU A 65 -13.87 -13.35 17.59
#